data_AF-A0A2V7XMD4-F1
#
_entry.id   AF-A0A2V7XMD4-F1
#
_cell.length_a   1.000
_cell.length_b   1.000
_cell.length_c   1.000
_cell.angle_alpha   90.00
_cell.angle_beta   90.00
_cell.angle_gamma   90.00
#
_symmetry.space_group_name_H-M   'P 1'
#
loop_
_entity.id
_entity.type
_entity.pdbx_description
1 polymer ?
#
loop_
_entity_poly.entity_id
_entity_poly.type
_entity_poly.pdbx_seq_one_letter_code
_entity_poly.pdbx_strand_id
1 'polypeptide(L)'
;MKSRPFALAVLAAAVLTSLSDCGGNKTAAVPTPVTTPTPAPQAVHTDLGTTNFNVRAHGSTSFNVDFPPAGLLDVTATWPGSSDIAIYATDQSCPGFNEVASGACGILGKAAAPGVKPQKMSFQTASGKIYTIWTANNGSLTEPVSMNTGITTQGPIQQPPSQPTPAPVTSPGTPRAYPTPTDLASGPVAQVKAYIKSIDTGGFNYRPAEQDKDGNWVVHPGEFVVFDLTQRNGAGLICNWVREPEWTLDDPDKLLKVKESNVPFFLRVIVEHKGHFELFGEIDGVRSNKLTVDSVANGN
;
A
#
# COMPACT_ATOMS: atom_id res chain seq x y z
N MET A 1 -39.95 22.03 -19.66
CA MET A 1 -40.65 22.82 -18.62
C MET A 1 -41.37 21.87 -17.68
N LYS A 2 -40.80 21.55 -16.51
CA LYS A 2 -41.51 20.91 -15.39
C LYS A 2 -40.89 21.45 -14.10
N SER A 3 -41.74 22.06 -13.30
CA SER A 3 -41.43 22.90 -12.16
C SER A 3 -41.83 22.22 -10.84
N ARG A 4 -41.14 22.63 -9.76
CA ARG A 4 -41.53 22.62 -8.31
C ARG A 4 -41.10 21.40 -7.47
N PRO A 5 -41.01 21.52 -6.12
CA PRO A 5 -40.85 22.70 -5.27
C PRO A 5 -39.78 22.59 -4.15
N PHE A 6 -39.49 23.76 -3.57
CA PHE A 6 -38.84 24.04 -2.28
C PHE A 6 -39.42 23.29 -1.07
N ALA A 7 -38.57 22.99 -0.09
CA ALA A 7 -38.97 22.83 1.31
C ALA A 7 -37.96 23.52 2.25
N LEU A 8 -38.42 24.60 2.87
CA LEU A 8 -37.84 25.36 3.98
C LEU A 8 -38.12 24.61 5.29
N ALA A 9 -37.19 24.57 6.25
CA ALA A 9 -37.48 24.19 7.63
C ALA A 9 -36.82 25.16 8.62
N VAL A 10 -37.58 25.46 9.67
CA VAL A 10 -37.58 26.66 10.52
C VAL A 10 -36.98 26.37 11.91
N LEU A 11 -36.42 27.43 12.50
CA LEU A 11 -35.93 27.61 13.88
C LEU A 11 -36.76 26.95 15.01
N ALA A 12 -36.08 26.56 16.09
CA ALA A 12 -36.59 26.71 17.45
C ALA A 12 -35.45 27.09 18.41
N ALA A 13 -35.46 28.35 18.86
CA ALA A 13 -34.62 28.86 19.94
C ALA A 13 -35.37 28.69 21.27
N ALA A 14 -34.70 28.13 22.28
CA ALA A 14 -35.19 28.06 23.65
C ALA A 14 -34.38 29.03 24.52
N VAL A 15 -35.04 30.13 24.92
CA VAL A 15 -34.57 31.08 25.94
C VAL A 15 -35.13 30.62 27.28
N LEU A 16 -34.25 30.33 28.23
CA LEU A 16 -34.60 30.11 29.63
C LEU A 16 -33.88 31.16 30.48
N THR A 17 -34.67 32.12 30.96
CA THR A 17 -34.30 33.09 31.99
C THR A 17 -34.59 32.50 33.37
N SER A 18 -33.60 32.49 34.27
CA SER A 18 -33.83 32.40 35.70
C SER A 18 -33.02 33.47 36.43
N LEU A 19 -33.71 34.20 37.30
CA LEU A 19 -33.20 35.23 38.19
C LEU A 19 -33.10 34.67 39.63
N SER A 20 -32.28 35.37 40.42
CA SER A 20 -32.13 35.39 41.88
C SER A 20 -31.50 34.17 42.56
N ASP A 21 -30.27 34.36 43.06
CA ASP A 21 -30.07 34.32 44.51
C ASP A 21 -28.91 35.24 44.96
N CYS A 22 -29.12 35.90 46.10
CA CYS A 22 -28.28 36.93 46.68
C CYS A 22 -27.94 36.46 48.11
N GLY A 23 -26.76 35.88 48.31
CA GLY A 23 -26.36 35.34 49.61
C GLY A 23 -24.87 35.06 49.68
N GLY A 24 -24.15 35.91 50.41
CA GLY A 24 -22.70 35.87 50.52
C GLY A 24 -22.16 34.66 51.27
N ASN A 25 -21.10 34.07 50.71
CA ASN A 25 -19.94 33.64 51.46
C ASN A 25 -18.75 33.67 50.49
N LYS A 26 -17.72 34.47 50.80
CA LYS A 26 -16.47 34.54 50.03
C LYS A 26 -15.65 33.28 50.30
N THR A 27 -16.08 32.16 49.76
CA THR A 27 -15.21 30.99 49.56
C THR A 27 -14.25 31.38 48.43
N ALA A 28 -12.94 31.38 48.68
CA ALA A 28 -11.94 31.68 47.66
C ALA A 28 -12.24 30.84 46.42
N ALA A 29 -12.55 31.51 45.30
CA ALA A 29 -12.93 30.85 44.06
C ALA A 29 -11.78 29.93 43.66
N VAL A 30 -12.03 28.62 43.72
CA VAL A 30 -11.16 27.65 43.07
C VAL A 30 -11.15 28.04 41.60
N PRO A 31 -9.99 28.39 41.01
CA PRO A 31 -9.93 28.81 39.62
C PRO A 31 -10.57 27.72 38.77
N THR A 32 -11.63 28.08 38.02
CA THR A 32 -12.24 27.17 37.06
C THR A 32 -11.13 26.73 36.11
N PRO A 33 -10.85 25.43 35.98
CA PRO A 33 -9.82 24.97 35.07
C PRO A 33 -10.21 25.45 33.67
N VAL A 34 -9.37 26.31 33.10
CA VAL A 34 -9.53 26.74 31.71
C VAL A 34 -9.35 25.49 30.87
N THR A 35 -10.41 25.07 30.17
CA THR A 35 -10.33 23.94 29.24
C THR A 35 -9.39 24.34 28.12
N THR A 36 -8.16 23.83 28.16
CA THR A 36 -7.22 23.98 27.05
C THR A 36 -7.83 23.29 25.82
N PRO A 37 -7.99 23.99 24.69
CA PRO A 37 -8.53 23.37 23.49
C PRO A 37 -7.66 22.19 23.08
N THR A 38 -8.28 21.02 22.90
CA THR A 38 -7.59 19.85 22.34
C THR A 38 -7.12 20.19 20.93
N PRO A 39 -5.83 20.01 20.60
CA PRO A 39 -5.35 20.27 19.25
C PRO A 39 -6.11 19.43 18.22
N ALA A 40 -6.37 20.00 17.06
CA ALA A 40 -6.95 19.24 15.96
C ALA A 40 -5.96 18.17 15.48
N PRO A 41 -6.44 17.00 15.02
CA PRO A 41 -5.62 16.02 14.31
C PRO A 41 -4.85 16.70 13.16
N GLN A 42 -3.58 16.36 13.01
CA GLN A 42 -2.73 16.88 11.94
C GLN A 42 -2.70 15.89 10.79
N ALA A 43 -2.81 16.37 9.56
CA ALA A 43 -2.59 15.57 8.37
C ALA A 43 -1.08 15.28 8.23
N VAL A 44 -0.71 14.00 8.14
CA VAL A 44 0.66 13.54 7.95
C VAL A 44 0.75 12.86 6.58
N HIS A 45 1.57 13.42 5.70
CA HIS A 45 1.88 12.81 4.41
C HIS A 45 3.11 11.89 4.53
N THR A 46 2.98 10.66 4.05
CA THR A 46 4.04 9.65 4.03
C THR A 46 4.26 9.20 2.60
N ASP A 47 5.50 9.30 2.12
CA ASP A 47 5.90 8.75 0.83
C ASP A 47 6.01 7.21 0.93
N LEU A 48 5.28 6.50 0.07
CA LEU A 48 5.30 5.04 0.00
C LEU A 48 6.31 4.53 -1.05
N GLY A 49 6.91 5.43 -1.82
CA GLY A 49 8.03 5.17 -2.70
C GLY A 49 7.73 5.35 -4.18
N THR A 50 8.74 5.01 -4.98
CA THR A 50 8.71 5.09 -6.44
C THR A 50 8.84 3.70 -7.05
N THR A 51 7.98 3.37 -8.00
CA THR A 51 8.06 2.15 -8.81
C THR A 51 8.27 2.52 -10.27
N ASN A 52 9.27 1.94 -10.92
CA ASN A 52 9.58 2.17 -12.34
C ASN A 52 9.32 0.89 -13.14
N PHE A 53 8.65 1.01 -14.29
CA PHE A 53 8.34 -0.11 -15.17
C PHE A 53 8.06 0.38 -16.59
N ASN A 54 8.03 -0.54 -17.56
CA ASN A 54 7.64 -0.22 -18.93
C ASN A 54 6.19 -0.64 -19.16
N VAL A 55 5.40 0.21 -19.82
CA VAL A 55 4.04 -0.12 -20.25
C VAL A 55 4.02 -0.19 -21.77
N ARG A 56 3.78 -1.40 -22.29
CA ARG A 56 3.75 -1.67 -23.73
C ARG A 56 2.66 -0.85 -24.42
N ALA A 57 2.88 -0.51 -25.68
CA ALA A 57 1.85 0.11 -26.53
C ALA A 57 0.54 -0.70 -26.48
N HIS A 58 -0.59 -0.02 -26.28
CA HIS A 58 -1.91 -0.65 -26.10
C HIS A 58 -1.99 -1.70 -24.98
N GLY A 59 -1.04 -1.70 -24.05
CA GLY A 59 -0.96 -2.64 -22.94
C GLY A 59 -1.28 -1.99 -21.59
N SER A 60 -1.31 -2.83 -20.55
CA SER A 60 -1.44 -2.39 -19.16
C SER A 60 -0.45 -3.10 -18.26
N THR A 61 0.01 -2.42 -17.22
CA THR A 61 0.80 -2.98 -16.12
C THR A 61 0.13 -2.57 -14.82
N SER A 62 0.23 -3.38 -13.78
CA SER A 62 -0.26 -3.02 -12.45
C SER A 62 0.77 -3.27 -11.37
N PHE A 63 0.55 -2.63 -10.23
CA PHE A 63 1.21 -2.98 -8.98
C PHE A 63 0.21 -2.82 -7.83
N ASN A 64 0.49 -3.48 -6.72
CA ASN A 64 -0.37 -3.41 -5.55
C ASN A 64 0.20 -2.45 -4.50
N VAL A 65 -0.67 -1.64 -3.92
CA VAL A 65 -0.41 -0.91 -2.67
C VAL A 65 -1.06 -1.71 -1.55
N ASP A 66 -0.21 -2.35 -0.76
CA ASP A 66 -0.65 -3.35 0.19
C ASP A 66 -0.82 -2.79 1.58
N PHE A 67 -2.03 -2.99 2.10
CA PHE A 67 -2.40 -2.63 3.47
C PHE A 67 -1.98 -1.20 3.84
N PRO A 68 -2.24 -0.19 2.97
CA PRO A 68 -1.95 1.16 3.38
C PRO A 68 -2.81 1.50 4.62
N PRO A 69 -2.33 2.38 5.50
CA PRO A 69 -3.16 2.90 6.57
C PRO A 69 -4.43 3.56 5.98
N ALA A 70 -5.46 3.74 6.81
CA ALA A 70 -6.63 4.49 6.39
C ALA A 70 -6.23 5.96 6.16
N GLY A 71 -6.56 6.51 4.99
CA GLY A 71 -6.15 7.85 4.60
C GLY A 71 -6.51 8.20 3.15
N LEU A 72 -5.91 9.27 2.64
CA LEU A 72 -5.97 9.63 1.22
C LEU A 72 -4.69 9.14 0.54
N LEU A 73 -4.80 8.14 -0.32
CA LEU A 73 -3.69 7.69 -1.15
C LEU A 73 -3.59 8.56 -2.39
N ASP A 74 -2.41 9.09 -2.64
CA ASP A 74 -2.05 9.92 -3.78
C ASP A 74 -1.11 9.13 -4.70
N VAL A 75 -1.41 9.11 -5.99
CA VAL A 75 -0.64 8.39 -7.00
C VAL A 75 -0.32 9.32 -8.16
N THR A 76 0.96 9.42 -8.51
CA THR A 76 1.44 10.24 -9.62
C THR A 76 2.23 9.39 -10.61
N ALA A 77 1.77 9.33 -11.86
CA ALA A 77 2.50 8.68 -12.96
C ALA A 77 3.21 9.72 -13.83
N THR A 78 4.49 9.48 -14.08
CA THR A 78 5.33 10.31 -14.95
C THR A 78 5.99 9.41 -16.00
N TRP A 79 6.09 9.85 -17.24
CA TRP A 79 6.74 9.11 -18.33
C TRP A 79 7.33 10.11 -19.32
N PRO A 80 8.46 9.85 -20.00
CA PRO A 80 9.11 10.86 -20.83
C PRO A 80 8.46 11.07 -22.20
N GLY A 81 7.88 10.02 -22.81
CA GLY A 81 7.36 10.09 -24.18
C GLY A 81 6.00 10.76 -24.32
N SER A 82 5.41 10.56 -25.50
CA SER A 82 4.19 11.23 -25.97
C SER A 82 2.94 10.35 -25.90
N SER A 83 3.07 9.08 -25.50
CA SER A 83 1.92 8.20 -25.40
C SER A 83 0.94 8.67 -24.32
N ASP A 84 -0.34 8.38 -24.52
CA ASP A 84 -1.39 8.69 -23.56
C ASP A 84 -1.44 7.62 -22.46
N ILE A 85 -0.85 7.93 -21.31
CA ILE A 85 -0.87 7.06 -20.12
C ILE A 85 -2.07 7.42 -19.25
N ALA A 86 -2.82 6.40 -18.84
CA ALA A 86 -3.91 6.48 -17.89
C ALA A 86 -3.62 5.64 -16.66
N ILE A 87 -4.08 6.09 -15.50
CA ILE A 87 -4.01 5.34 -14.24
C ILE A 87 -5.39 5.14 -13.63
N TYR A 88 -5.58 3.97 -13.04
CA TYR A 88 -6.81 3.54 -12.37
C TYR A 88 -6.47 2.87 -11.05
N ALA A 89 -7.33 3.03 -10.05
CA ALA A 89 -7.25 2.29 -8.81
C ALA A 89 -8.50 1.44 -8.61
N THR A 90 -8.30 0.17 -8.26
CA THR A 90 -9.35 -0.74 -7.81
C THR A 90 -8.97 -1.33 -6.46
N ASP A 91 -9.90 -2.01 -5.81
CA ASP A 91 -9.51 -2.99 -4.78
C ASP A 91 -8.96 -4.27 -5.45
N GLN A 92 -8.50 -5.21 -4.63
CA GLN A 92 -7.95 -6.49 -5.08
C GLN A 92 -9.01 -7.47 -5.64
N SER A 93 -10.30 -7.11 -5.64
CA SER A 93 -11.34 -8.01 -6.19
C SER A 93 -11.40 -7.97 -7.71
N CYS A 94 -10.75 -6.98 -8.34
CA CYS A 94 -10.72 -6.87 -9.80
C CYS A 94 -9.73 -7.88 -10.40
N PRO A 95 -10.19 -8.80 -11.27
CA PRO A 95 -9.36 -9.90 -11.78
C PRO A 95 -8.33 -9.44 -12.82
N GLY A 96 -8.57 -8.33 -13.51
CA GLY A 96 -7.73 -7.91 -14.63
C GLY A 96 -8.07 -6.52 -15.17
N PHE A 97 -7.20 -6.01 -16.04
CA PHE A 97 -7.39 -4.69 -16.64
C PHE A 97 -8.54 -4.64 -17.66
N ASN A 98 -8.89 -5.77 -18.29
CA ASN A 98 -10.01 -5.80 -19.23
C ASN A 98 -11.35 -5.49 -18.53
N GLU A 99 -11.49 -5.95 -17.28
CA GLU A 99 -12.63 -5.68 -16.41
C GLU A 99 -12.63 -4.23 -15.91
N VAL A 100 -11.44 -3.65 -15.66
CA VAL A 100 -11.29 -2.21 -15.41
C VAL A 100 -11.74 -1.41 -16.62
N ALA A 101 -11.24 -1.74 -17.81
CA ALA A 101 -11.48 -1.01 -19.05
C ALA A 101 -12.93 -1.11 -19.53
N SER A 102 -13.58 -2.25 -19.31
CA SER A 102 -15.01 -2.46 -19.59
C SER A 102 -15.95 -1.90 -18.52
N GLY A 103 -15.41 -1.46 -17.37
CA GLY A 103 -16.19 -0.92 -16.25
C GLY A 103 -16.87 -1.97 -15.38
N ALA A 104 -16.46 -3.24 -15.48
CA ALA A 104 -16.93 -4.32 -14.61
C ALA A 104 -16.35 -4.23 -13.18
N CYS A 105 -15.20 -3.56 -13.00
CA CYS A 105 -14.60 -3.33 -11.69
C CYS A 105 -14.98 -1.97 -11.09
N GLY A 106 -15.16 -1.94 -9.77
CA GLY A 106 -15.33 -0.70 -9.02
C GLY A 106 -14.06 0.16 -9.05
N ILE A 107 -14.13 1.31 -9.71
CA ILE A 107 -13.02 2.27 -9.79
C ILE A 107 -13.04 3.20 -8.58
N LEU A 108 -11.99 3.13 -7.77
CA LEU A 108 -11.81 3.98 -6.57
C LEU A 108 -11.19 5.33 -6.90
N GLY A 109 -10.35 5.36 -7.94
CA GLY A 109 -9.67 6.56 -8.44
C GLY A 109 -9.30 6.39 -9.91
N LYS A 110 -9.29 7.48 -10.67
CA LYS A 110 -8.97 7.49 -12.11
C LYS A 110 -8.31 8.80 -12.50
N ALA A 111 -7.25 8.72 -13.30
CA ALA A 111 -6.70 9.83 -14.05
C ALA A 111 -6.34 9.34 -15.47
N ALA A 112 -7.15 9.74 -16.44
CA ALA A 112 -7.08 9.28 -17.83
C ALA A 112 -7.35 10.43 -18.80
N ALA A 113 -6.85 11.62 -18.48
CA ALA A 113 -7.03 12.80 -19.31
C ALA A 113 -6.01 12.79 -20.46
N PRO A 114 -6.44 12.74 -21.74
CA PRO A 114 -5.52 12.64 -22.86
C PRO A 114 -4.53 13.80 -22.93
N GLY A 115 -3.26 13.48 -23.14
CA GLY A 115 -2.18 14.47 -23.29
C GLY A 115 -1.81 15.22 -22.00
N VAL A 116 -2.41 14.87 -20.85
CA VAL A 116 -2.05 15.44 -19.56
C VAL A 116 -0.89 14.65 -18.96
N LYS A 117 0.19 15.37 -18.59
CA LYS A 117 1.36 14.81 -17.93
C LYS A 117 1.81 15.75 -16.81
N PRO A 118 2.05 15.25 -15.58
CA PRO A 118 1.84 13.87 -15.13
C PRO A 118 0.35 13.54 -14.94
N GLN A 119 0.01 12.23 -14.94
CA GLN A 119 -1.30 11.81 -14.41
C GLN A 119 -1.24 11.81 -12.88
N LYS A 120 -2.28 12.32 -12.24
CA LYS A 120 -2.41 12.34 -10.78
C LYS A 120 -3.80 11.88 -10.38
N MET A 121 -3.88 10.90 -9.48
CA MET A 121 -5.14 10.49 -8.86
C MET A 121 -4.99 10.41 -7.36
N SER A 122 -6.09 10.63 -6.64
CA SER A 122 -6.17 10.46 -5.19
C SER A 122 -7.47 9.77 -4.82
N PHE A 123 -7.44 8.86 -3.85
CA PHE A 123 -8.64 8.15 -3.36
C PHE A 123 -8.51 7.74 -1.90
N GLN A 124 -9.65 7.51 -1.23
CA GLN A 124 -9.67 7.10 0.18
C GLN A 124 -9.34 5.62 0.33
N THR A 125 -8.45 5.31 1.28
CA THR A 125 -8.08 3.95 1.66
C THR A 125 -8.65 3.58 3.03
N ALA A 126 -8.81 2.28 3.23
CA ALA A 126 -9.15 1.65 4.50
C ALA A 126 -8.02 0.72 4.91
N SER A 127 -7.77 0.65 6.22
CA SER A 127 -6.76 -0.27 6.78
C SER A 127 -7.11 -1.73 6.46
N GLY A 128 -6.09 -2.56 6.25
CA GLY A 128 -6.26 -3.99 5.97
C GLY A 128 -6.78 -4.32 4.57
N LYS A 129 -6.84 -3.34 3.66
CA LYS A 129 -7.21 -3.55 2.24
C LYS A 129 -5.99 -3.53 1.34
N ILE A 130 -6.09 -4.19 0.19
CA ILE A 130 -5.11 -4.13 -0.89
C ILE A 130 -5.74 -3.38 -2.05
N TYR A 131 -4.98 -2.47 -2.64
CA TYR A 131 -5.40 -1.68 -3.78
C TYR A 131 -4.51 -1.98 -4.97
N THR A 132 -5.11 -2.20 -6.14
CA THR A 132 -4.39 -2.44 -7.38
C THR A 132 -4.39 -1.16 -8.20
N ILE A 133 -3.19 -0.69 -8.53
CA ILE A 133 -2.97 0.49 -9.36
C ILE A 133 -2.65 0.00 -10.76
N TRP A 134 -3.57 0.24 -11.69
CA TRP A 134 -3.42 -0.10 -13.10
C TRP A 134 -2.89 1.10 -13.85
N THR A 135 -1.90 0.86 -14.71
CA THR A 135 -1.35 1.83 -15.65
C THR A 135 -1.59 1.31 -17.05
N ALA A 136 -2.31 2.07 -17.85
CA ALA A 136 -2.65 1.72 -19.22
C ALA A 136 -1.98 2.68 -20.18
N ASN A 137 -1.48 2.15 -21.29
CA ASN A 137 -0.89 2.94 -22.35
C ASN A 137 -1.79 2.88 -23.57
N ASN A 138 -2.49 3.98 -23.86
CA ASN A 138 -3.37 4.09 -25.01
C ASN A 138 -2.62 4.50 -26.29
N GLY A 139 -1.31 4.80 -26.18
CA GLY A 139 -0.47 5.15 -27.31
C GLY A 139 0.14 3.95 -28.03
N SER A 140 0.84 4.25 -29.12
CA SER A 140 1.45 3.27 -30.02
C SER A 140 2.91 2.94 -29.71
N LEU A 141 3.50 3.55 -28.68
CA LEU A 141 4.89 3.34 -28.27
C LEU A 141 4.92 2.77 -26.85
N THR A 142 5.86 1.87 -26.57
CA THR A 142 6.16 1.45 -25.19
C THR A 142 6.80 2.61 -24.44
N GLU A 143 6.29 2.92 -23.24
CA GLU A 143 6.78 4.02 -22.41
C GLU A 143 7.40 3.51 -21.11
N PRO A 144 8.54 4.05 -20.67
CA PRO A 144 9.01 3.90 -19.31
C PRO A 144 8.19 4.82 -18.39
N VAL A 145 7.49 4.25 -17.43
CA VAL A 145 6.67 4.96 -16.45
C VAL A 145 7.36 4.90 -15.08
N SER A 146 7.43 6.06 -14.42
CA SER A 146 7.80 6.21 -13.02
C SER A 146 6.57 6.62 -12.22
N MET A 147 6.20 5.78 -11.27
CA MET A 147 5.02 5.93 -10.42
C MET A 147 5.44 6.27 -9.00
N ASN A 148 4.98 7.41 -8.48
CA ASN A 148 5.15 7.78 -7.07
C ASN A 148 3.84 7.59 -6.33
N THR A 149 3.91 6.94 -5.18
CA THR A 149 2.76 6.75 -4.29
C THR A 149 3.03 7.40 -2.95
N GLY A 150 2.07 8.18 -2.45
CA GLY A 150 2.11 8.77 -1.13
C GLY A 150 0.77 8.58 -0.43
N ILE A 151 0.74 8.66 0.89
CA ILE A 151 -0.50 8.59 1.66
C ILE A 151 -0.57 9.69 2.69
N THR A 152 -1.71 10.37 2.74
CA THR A 152 -2.02 11.36 3.75
C THR A 152 -2.95 10.74 4.79
N THR A 153 -2.47 10.60 6.02
CA THR A 153 -3.23 10.05 7.16
C THR A 153 -3.56 11.14 8.17
N GLN A 154 -4.56 10.90 9.01
CA GLN A 154 -4.76 11.70 10.22
C GLN A 154 -3.82 11.16 11.29
N GLY A 155 -2.79 11.94 11.61
CA GLY A 155 -1.85 11.62 12.67
C GLY A 155 -2.55 11.65 14.05
N PRO A 156 -1.93 11.03 15.07
CA PRO A 156 -2.41 11.16 16.43
C PRO A 156 -2.47 12.64 16.80
N ILE A 157 -3.49 13.00 17.60
CA ILE A 157 -3.56 14.34 18.20
C ILE A 157 -2.26 14.52 18.97
N GLN A 158 -1.40 15.44 18.51
CA GLN A 158 -0.22 15.81 19.28
C GLN A 158 -0.72 16.48 20.55
N GLN A 159 -0.76 15.73 21.64
CA GLN A 159 -0.97 16.32 22.95
C GLN A 159 0.19 17.30 23.16
N PRO A 160 -0.10 18.58 23.50
CA PRO A 160 0.96 19.54 23.74
C PRO A 160 1.89 18.94 24.81
N PRO A 161 3.22 18.95 24.59
CA PRO A 161 4.14 18.31 25.50
C PRO A 161 3.89 18.87 26.89
N SER A 162 3.62 18.01 27.87
CA SER A 162 3.74 18.39 29.27
C SER A 162 5.21 18.74 29.49
N GLN A 163 5.55 20.03 29.48
CA GLN A 163 6.93 20.54 29.53
C GLN A 163 7.74 19.85 30.65
N PRO A 164 8.64 18.90 30.34
CA PRO A 164 9.53 18.30 31.33
C PRO A 164 10.81 19.12 31.45
N THR A 165 11.35 19.24 32.66
CA THR A 165 12.67 19.82 32.92
C THR A 165 13.74 19.07 32.10
N PRO A 166 14.62 19.75 31.34
CA PRO A 166 15.52 19.08 30.39
C PRO A 166 16.55 18.18 31.08
N ALA A 167 16.68 16.94 30.60
CA ALA A 167 17.84 16.10 30.87
C ALA A 167 18.94 16.36 29.80
N PRO A 168 20.24 16.12 30.10
CA PRO A 168 21.34 16.41 29.19
C PRO A 168 21.28 15.55 27.91
N VAL A 169 21.47 16.19 26.77
CA VAL A 169 21.44 15.57 25.44
C VAL A 169 22.76 14.83 25.16
N THR A 170 22.68 13.55 24.81
CA THR A 170 23.81 12.79 24.23
C THR A 170 23.75 12.81 22.70
N SER A 171 24.94 12.77 22.09
CA SER A 171 25.23 13.10 20.68
C SER A 171 24.47 12.24 19.65
N PRO A 172 24.17 12.76 18.44
CA PRO A 172 23.52 12.00 17.36
C PRO A 172 24.42 10.87 16.82
N GLY A 173 23.87 9.65 16.73
CA GLY A 173 24.53 8.51 16.11
C GLY A 173 24.52 8.58 14.58
N THR A 174 25.55 7.99 13.96
CA THR A 174 25.76 7.91 12.51
C THR A 174 24.63 7.15 11.79
N PRO A 175 24.21 7.55 10.57
CA PRO A 175 23.22 6.81 9.77
C PRO A 175 23.67 5.38 9.47
N ARG A 176 22.77 4.40 9.64
CA ARG A 176 23.06 2.97 9.44
C ARG A 176 22.34 2.42 8.21
N ALA A 177 23.00 1.53 7.46
CA ALA A 177 22.56 1.08 6.14
C ALA A 177 21.44 0.01 6.14
N TYR A 178 21.15 -0.62 7.28
CA TYR A 178 20.09 -1.63 7.41
C TYR A 178 19.49 -1.56 8.83
N PRO A 179 18.15 -1.71 8.97
CA PRO A 179 17.55 -1.90 10.28
C PRO A 179 18.08 -3.20 10.86
N THR A 180 18.67 -3.11 12.04
CA THR A 180 18.89 -4.27 12.89
C THR A 180 17.54 -4.77 13.41
N PRO A 181 17.38 -6.05 13.81
CA PRO A 181 16.12 -6.55 14.39
C PRO A 181 15.59 -5.67 15.54
N THR A 182 16.45 -4.96 16.26
CA THR A 182 16.08 -3.98 17.29
C THR A 182 15.30 -2.75 16.78
N ASP A 183 15.30 -2.48 15.47
CA ASP A 183 14.67 -1.32 14.83
C ASP A 183 13.26 -1.65 14.28
N LEU A 184 12.83 -2.91 14.37
CA LEU A 184 11.49 -3.34 13.94
C LEU A 184 10.46 -3.18 15.05
N ALA A 185 9.21 -2.91 14.67
CA ALA A 185 8.13 -2.76 15.64
C ALA A 185 7.96 -4.04 16.47
N SER A 186 7.64 -3.89 17.76
CA SER A 186 7.36 -5.02 18.64
C SER A 186 6.02 -5.68 18.31
N GLY A 187 5.88 -6.94 18.74
CA GLY A 187 4.60 -7.66 18.78
C GLY A 187 4.50 -8.78 17.75
N PRO A 188 3.64 -9.78 18.01
CA PRO A 188 3.56 -10.95 17.15
C PRO A 188 3.14 -10.54 15.75
N VAL A 189 3.64 -11.27 14.77
CA VAL A 189 3.18 -11.17 13.39
C VAL A 189 1.66 -11.37 13.37
N ALA A 190 0.95 -10.42 12.78
CA ALA A 190 -0.50 -10.49 12.60
C ALA A 190 -0.87 -10.75 11.13
N GLN A 191 0.03 -10.41 10.20
CA GLN A 191 -0.16 -10.56 8.78
C GLN A 191 1.16 -10.96 8.13
N VAL A 192 1.09 -11.90 7.18
CA VAL A 192 2.21 -12.27 6.32
C VAL A 192 1.72 -12.21 4.88
N LYS A 193 2.56 -11.72 3.97
CA LYS A 193 2.28 -11.72 2.54
C LYS A 193 3.49 -12.21 1.77
N ALA A 194 3.25 -13.08 0.80
CA ALA A 194 4.25 -13.57 -0.14
C ALA A 194 4.17 -12.74 -1.43
N TYR A 195 5.33 -12.29 -1.89
CA TYR A 195 5.53 -11.54 -3.13
C TYR A 195 6.42 -12.30 -4.08
N ILE A 196 6.27 -12.03 -5.37
CA ILE A 196 7.15 -12.55 -6.42
C ILE A 196 7.93 -11.40 -7.05
N LYS A 197 9.24 -11.57 -7.21
CA LYS A 197 10.14 -10.69 -7.95
C LYS A 197 10.89 -11.55 -8.97
N SER A 198 10.62 -11.36 -10.26
CA SER A 198 11.32 -12.10 -11.33
C SER A 198 12.47 -11.28 -11.93
N ILE A 199 13.60 -11.94 -12.18
CA ILE A 199 14.75 -11.41 -12.89
C ILE A 199 14.89 -12.21 -14.19
N ASP A 200 14.92 -11.49 -15.31
CA ASP A 200 14.94 -12.06 -16.66
C ASP A 200 16.23 -12.85 -16.94
N THR A 201 16.10 -13.85 -17.81
CA THR A 201 17.17 -14.76 -18.23
C THR A 201 18.19 -14.03 -19.10
N GLY A 202 19.33 -13.65 -18.51
CA GLY A 202 20.45 -13.02 -19.23
C GLY A 202 20.67 -11.54 -18.93
N GLY A 203 19.87 -10.93 -18.04
CA GLY A 203 20.06 -9.54 -17.62
C GLY A 203 19.85 -9.38 -16.12
N PHE A 204 20.68 -8.59 -15.47
CA PHE A 204 20.54 -8.18 -14.06
C PHE A 204 19.31 -7.30 -13.78
N ASN A 205 18.30 -7.33 -14.67
CA ASN A 205 17.15 -6.45 -14.63
C ASN A 205 15.95 -7.22 -14.06
N TYR A 206 15.40 -6.69 -12.98
CA TYR A 206 14.09 -7.11 -12.51
C TYR A 206 13.06 -6.78 -13.58
N ARG A 207 12.18 -7.74 -13.89
CA ARG A 207 10.96 -7.43 -14.61
C ARG A 207 9.78 -7.37 -13.63
N PRO A 208 8.77 -6.53 -13.91
CA PRO A 208 7.51 -6.63 -13.20
C PRO A 208 6.97 -8.05 -13.29
N ALA A 209 6.51 -8.59 -12.16
CA ALA A 209 5.79 -9.84 -12.18
C ALA A 209 4.43 -9.61 -12.86
N GLU A 210 4.06 -10.50 -13.77
CA GLU A 210 2.81 -10.42 -14.54
C GLU A 210 1.89 -11.54 -14.07
N GLN A 211 0.58 -11.32 -14.14
CA GLN A 211 -0.42 -12.37 -13.93
C GLN A 211 -1.15 -12.62 -15.25
N ASP A 212 -1.52 -13.87 -15.49
CA ASP A 212 -2.39 -14.23 -16.61
C ASP A 212 -3.87 -13.89 -16.31
N LYS A 213 -4.75 -14.26 -17.24
CA LYS A 213 -6.20 -14.02 -17.14
C LYS A 213 -6.87 -14.77 -15.97
N ASP A 214 -6.23 -15.82 -15.44
CA ASP A 214 -6.75 -16.64 -14.36
C ASP A 214 -6.16 -16.21 -13.00
N GLY A 215 -5.29 -15.19 -13.00
CA GLY A 215 -4.64 -14.66 -11.80
C GLY A 215 -3.36 -15.40 -11.40
N ASN A 216 -2.89 -16.34 -12.23
CA ASN A 216 -1.65 -17.06 -11.99
C ASN A 216 -0.47 -16.16 -12.31
N TRP A 217 0.54 -16.16 -11.46
CA TRP A 217 1.78 -15.44 -11.74
C TRP A 217 2.52 -16.13 -12.88
N VAL A 218 2.96 -15.35 -13.87
CA VAL A 218 3.65 -15.88 -15.05
C VAL A 218 5.15 -15.70 -14.88
N VAL A 219 5.86 -16.82 -14.88
CA VAL A 219 7.33 -16.90 -14.95
C VAL A 219 7.76 -17.63 -16.20
N HIS A 220 9.04 -17.55 -16.53
CA HIS A 220 9.59 -18.20 -17.72
C HIS A 220 10.76 -19.11 -17.37
N PRO A 221 10.94 -20.26 -18.07
CA PRO A 221 12.13 -21.07 -17.94
C PRO A 221 13.40 -20.25 -18.18
N GLY A 222 14.38 -20.40 -17.28
CA GLY A 222 15.62 -19.65 -17.22
C GLY A 222 15.59 -18.51 -16.19
N GLU A 223 14.41 -18.05 -15.76
CA GLU A 223 14.31 -16.91 -14.86
C GLU A 223 14.81 -17.22 -13.46
N PHE A 224 15.40 -16.19 -12.85
CA PHE A 224 15.74 -16.19 -11.45
C PHE A 224 14.64 -15.46 -10.68
N VAL A 225 13.89 -16.20 -9.85
CA VAL A 225 12.73 -15.69 -9.14
C VAL A 225 13.02 -15.65 -7.65
N VAL A 226 12.70 -14.52 -7.02
CA VAL A 226 12.78 -14.34 -5.57
C VAL A 226 11.37 -14.16 -5.04
N PHE A 227 10.96 -15.07 -4.17
CA PHE A 227 9.76 -14.92 -3.37
C PHE A 227 10.14 -14.28 -2.03
N ASP A 228 9.36 -13.30 -1.62
CA ASP A 228 9.64 -12.44 -0.47
C ASP A 228 8.45 -12.51 0.51
N LEU A 229 8.70 -12.98 1.74
CA LEU A 229 7.71 -12.94 2.83
C LEU A 229 7.89 -11.66 3.62
N THR A 230 6.89 -10.79 3.54
CA THR A 230 6.83 -9.60 4.39
C THR A 230 5.79 -9.79 5.48
N GLN A 231 6.23 -9.62 6.73
CA GLN A 231 5.40 -9.69 7.93
C GLN A 231 5.08 -8.31 8.49
N ARG A 232 3.89 -8.16 9.06
CA ARG A 232 3.43 -6.96 9.76
C ARG A 232 2.69 -7.30 11.05
N ASN A 233 2.78 -6.42 12.04
CA ASN A 233 2.00 -6.53 13.29
C ASN A 233 0.57 -5.98 13.11
N GLY A 234 -0.23 -6.01 14.18
CA GLY A 234 -1.61 -5.52 14.16
C GLY A 234 -1.77 -4.02 13.86
N ALA A 235 -0.69 -3.24 13.94
CA ALA A 235 -0.65 -1.83 13.54
C ALA A 235 -0.21 -1.63 12.08
N GLY A 236 0.03 -2.71 11.33
CA GLY A 236 0.49 -2.66 9.94
C GLY A 236 1.97 -2.29 9.80
N LEU A 237 2.78 -2.31 10.86
CA LEU A 237 4.21 -2.03 10.81
C LEU A 237 5.00 -3.32 10.60
N ILE A 238 6.10 -3.26 9.84
CA ILE A 238 7.05 -4.38 9.76
C ILE A 238 7.59 -4.65 11.16
N CYS A 239 7.48 -5.89 11.59
CA CYS A 239 7.73 -6.28 12.97
C CYS A 239 8.75 -7.40 13.09
N ASN A 240 9.28 -7.55 14.31
CA ASN A 240 10.06 -8.74 14.67
C ASN A 240 9.18 -9.99 14.65
N TRP A 241 9.82 -11.14 14.46
CA TRP A 241 9.21 -12.46 14.53
C TRP A 241 9.86 -13.29 15.64
N VAL A 242 9.15 -14.30 16.13
CA VAL A 242 9.63 -15.21 17.17
C VAL A 242 10.25 -16.48 16.56
N ARG A 243 9.68 -16.97 15.47
CA ARG A 243 10.06 -18.18 14.73
C ARG A 243 10.43 -17.84 13.30
N GLU A 244 11.46 -18.51 12.78
CA GLU A 244 11.91 -18.30 11.41
C GLU A 244 10.79 -18.58 10.39
N PRO A 245 10.78 -17.86 9.26
CA PRO A 245 9.88 -18.15 8.15
C PRO A 245 10.03 -19.58 7.62
N GLU A 246 8.91 -20.26 7.42
CA GLU A 246 8.87 -21.57 6.79
C GLU A 246 8.16 -21.46 5.43
N TRP A 247 8.78 -22.01 4.39
CA TRP A 247 8.20 -22.05 3.04
C TRP A 247 7.62 -23.44 2.76
N THR A 248 6.37 -23.46 2.27
CA THR A 248 5.76 -24.64 1.66
C THR A 248 5.73 -24.43 0.15
N LEU A 249 6.36 -25.35 -0.58
CA LEU A 249 6.43 -25.36 -2.04
C LEU A 249 5.83 -26.68 -2.55
N ASP A 250 4.77 -26.59 -3.33
CA ASP A 250 4.17 -27.70 -4.07
C ASP A 250 4.56 -27.55 -5.55
N ASP A 251 5.59 -28.30 -5.94
CA ASP A 251 6.16 -28.30 -7.29
C ASP A 251 6.16 -29.76 -7.82
N PRO A 252 4.98 -30.27 -8.22
CA PRO A 252 4.82 -31.68 -8.63
C PRO A 252 5.64 -32.01 -9.88
N ASP A 253 5.84 -31.01 -10.75
CA ASP A 253 6.55 -31.13 -12.01
C ASP A 253 8.07 -30.91 -11.87
N LYS A 254 8.57 -30.60 -10.66
CA LYS A 254 9.98 -30.33 -10.35
C LYS A 254 10.58 -29.25 -11.25
N LEU A 255 9.85 -28.16 -11.40
CA LEU A 255 10.19 -27.02 -12.25
C LEU A 255 11.25 -26.14 -11.61
N LEU A 256 11.36 -26.16 -10.28
CA LEU A 256 12.15 -25.21 -9.53
C LEU A 256 13.43 -25.82 -9.00
N LYS A 257 14.51 -25.08 -9.21
CA LYS A 257 15.77 -25.30 -8.49
C LYS A 257 15.93 -24.25 -7.40
N VAL A 258 15.63 -24.64 -6.17
CA VAL A 258 15.82 -23.80 -4.99
C VAL A 258 17.31 -23.45 -4.84
N LYS A 259 17.58 -22.18 -4.56
CA LYS A 259 18.89 -21.62 -4.30
C LYS A 259 18.97 -21.20 -2.84
N GLU A 260 20.15 -21.37 -2.26
CA GLU A 260 20.40 -20.92 -0.90
C GLU A 260 20.20 -19.40 -0.78
N SER A 261 19.59 -19.03 0.34
CA SER A 261 19.41 -17.65 0.76
C SER A 261 19.92 -17.53 2.19
N ASN A 262 20.83 -16.58 2.43
CA ASN A 262 21.25 -16.22 3.79
C ASN A 262 20.19 -15.38 4.52
N VAL A 263 19.04 -15.22 3.89
CA VAL A 263 17.96 -14.34 4.27
C VAL A 263 16.68 -15.19 4.27
N PRO A 264 16.17 -15.59 5.45
CA PRO A 264 15.14 -16.64 5.54
C PRO A 264 13.79 -16.22 4.95
N PHE A 265 13.55 -14.90 4.85
CA PHE A 265 12.36 -14.34 4.22
C PHE A 265 12.40 -14.35 2.69
N PHE A 266 13.54 -14.72 2.09
CA PHE A 266 13.66 -14.87 0.65
C PHE A 266 13.77 -16.34 0.25
N LEU A 267 12.79 -16.83 -0.50
CA LEU A 267 12.92 -18.08 -1.25
C LEU A 267 13.40 -17.75 -2.66
N ARG A 268 14.63 -18.17 -2.97
CA ARG A 268 15.28 -17.90 -4.26
C ARG A 268 15.21 -19.16 -5.10
N VAL A 269 14.71 -19.06 -6.33
CA VAL A 269 14.59 -20.22 -7.23
C VAL A 269 15.08 -19.87 -8.63
N ILE A 270 15.55 -20.88 -9.36
CA ILE A 270 15.65 -20.85 -10.82
C ILE A 270 14.50 -21.68 -11.37
N VAL A 271 13.77 -21.13 -12.34
CA VAL A 271 12.72 -21.85 -13.07
C VAL A 271 13.39 -22.64 -14.19
N GLU A 272 13.48 -23.95 -14.11
CA GLU A 272 14.20 -24.78 -15.10
C GLU A 272 13.29 -25.25 -16.24
N HIS A 273 12.01 -25.47 -15.98
CA HIS A 273 11.06 -26.08 -16.91
C HIS A 273 9.71 -25.36 -16.92
N LYS A 274 8.87 -25.68 -17.92
CA LYS A 274 7.49 -25.22 -18.01
C LYS A 274 6.59 -26.10 -17.15
N GLY A 275 5.56 -25.52 -16.57
CA GLY A 275 4.56 -26.24 -15.79
C GLY A 275 3.92 -25.32 -14.75
N HIS A 276 3.36 -25.93 -13.70
CA HIS A 276 2.67 -25.25 -12.62
C HIS A 276 3.30 -25.53 -11.26
N PHE A 277 3.31 -24.53 -10.37
CA PHE A 277 3.63 -24.74 -8.96
C PHE A 277 2.85 -23.78 -8.06
N GLU A 278 2.66 -24.19 -6.81
CA GLU A 278 2.08 -23.36 -5.77
C GLU A 278 3.06 -23.18 -4.61
N LEU A 279 3.05 -22.01 -3.98
CA LEU A 279 3.79 -21.81 -2.74
C LEU A 279 3.14 -20.82 -1.80
N PHE A 280 3.45 -20.97 -0.52
CA PHE A 280 3.14 -20.00 0.52
C PHE A 280 4.18 -20.10 1.63
N GLY A 281 4.31 -19.04 2.41
CA GLY A 281 5.10 -19.03 3.62
C GLY A 281 4.26 -18.90 4.89
N GLU A 282 4.84 -19.31 6.01
CA GLU A 282 4.30 -19.16 7.36
C GLU A 282 5.35 -18.50 8.26
N ILE A 283 4.95 -17.49 9.05
CA ILE A 283 5.81 -16.84 10.05
C ILE A 283 5.02 -16.76 11.35
N ASP A 284 5.60 -17.22 12.45
CA ASP A 284 4.95 -17.23 13.77
C ASP A 284 3.60 -17.95 13.84
N GLY A 285 3.28 -18.84 12.89
CA GLY A 285 1.97 -19.51 12.82
C GLY A 285 0.95 -18.76 11.97
N VAL A 286 1.32 -17.62 11.39
CA VAL A 286 0.50 -16.85 10.46
C VAL A 286 0.91 -17.20 9.03
N ARG A 287 -0.03 -17.74 8.26
CA ARG A 287 0.18 -18.06 6.85
C ARG A 287 0.00 -16.84 5.97
N SER A 288 0.85 -16.76 4.95
CA SER A 288 0.70 -15.83 3.84
C SER A 288 -0.41 -16.26 2.88
N ASN A 289 -0.72 -15.37 1.93
CA ASN A 289 -1.46 -15.73 0.74
C ASN A 289 -0.72 -16.84 -0.03
N LYS A 290 -1.51 -17.71 -0.68
CA LYS A 290 -0.97 -18.67 -1.63
C LYS A 290 -0.63 -17.95 -2.94
N LEU A 291 0.54 -18.23 -3.49
CA LEU A 291 0.93 -17.87 -4.84
C LEU A 291 0.77 -19.09 -5.74
N THR A 292 0.01 -18.92 -6.80
CA THR A 292 -0.19 -19.91 -7.85
C THR A 292 0.57 -19.39 -9.07
N VAL A 293 1.50 -20.20 -9.60
CA VAL A 293 2.50 -19.73 -10.55
C VAL A 293 2.59 -20.69 -11.74
N ASP A 294 2.50 -20.12 -12.94
CA ASP A 294 2.68 -20.82 -14.21
C ASP A 294 4.02 -20.44 -14.83
N SER A 295 4.83 -21.45 -15.12
CA SER A 295 6.03 -21.32 -15.94
C SER A 295 5.68 -21.61 -17.39
N VAL A 296 5.69 -20.57 -18.23
CA VAL A 296 5.30 -20.67 -19.64
C VAL A 296 6.49 -20.40 -20.57
N ALA A 297 6.42 -20.93 -21.79
CA ALA A 297 7.44 -20.63 -22.80
C ALA A 297 7.57 -19.12 -23.01
N ASN A 298 8.80 -18.64 -23.21
CA ASN A 298 8.97 -17.35 -23.87
C ASN A 298 8.26 -17.42 -25.22
N GLY A 299 7.21 -16.62 -25.39
CA GLY A 299 6.55 -16.48 -26.67
C GLY A 299 7.53 -15.87 -27.65
N ASN A 300 7.90 -16.62 -28.70
CA ASN A 300 8.52 -16.05 -29.89
C ASN A 300 7.46 -15.36 -30.73
#